data_AF-A0A6P0U8Q1-F1
#
_entry.id   AF-A0A6P0U8Q1-F1
#
_cell.length_a   1.000
_cell.length_b   1.000
_cell.length_c   1.000
_cell.angle_alpha   90.00
_cell.angle_beta   90.00
_cell.angle_gamma   90.00
#
_symmetry.space_group_name_H-M   'P 1'
#
loop_
_entity.id
_entity.type
_entity.pdbx_description
1 polymer ?
#
loop_
_entity_poly.entity_id
_entity_poly.type
_entity_poly.pdbx_seq_one_letter_code
_entity_poly.pdbx_strand_id
1 'polypeptide(L)'
;MRSSSPFVYKFALASRNESTNAANRSPASANGPNIYTISAMSQGDNWASFSNFGNPPVDYCEPGVAIKSTWKGGGYNTISGTSMASPHAAGILLLGNIANGGNVNGDPDGNADSIGVN
;
A
#
# COMPACT_ATOMS: atom_id res chain seq x y z
N MET A 1 32.93 -4.37 -12.25
CA MET A 1 32.53 -5.22 -11.12
C MET A 1 31.09 -4.87 -10.78
N ARG A 2 30.12 -5.74 -11.07
CA ARG A 2 28.73 -5.56 -10.62
C ARG A 2 28.73 -5.98 -9.15
N SER A 3 28.49 -5.04 -8.24
CA SER A 3 28.32 -5.31 -6.81
C SER A 3 27.28 -6.41 -6.65
N SER A 4 27.69 -7.54 -6.09
CA SER A 4 26.83 -8.65 -5.72
C SER A 4 26.06 -8.28 -4.46
N SER A 5 25.13 -7.33 -4.57
CA SER A 5 24.05 -7.24 -3.61
C SER A 5 23.24 -8.53 -3.73
N PRO A 6 23.03 -9.31 -2.66
CA PRO A 6 22.12 -10.45 -2.74
C PRO A 6 20.78 -9.95 -3.28
N PHE A 7 20.14 -10.71 -4.16
CA PHE A 7 18.82 -10.33 -4.69
C PHE A 7 17.83 -10.29 -3.53
N VAL A 8 17.55 -9.08 -3.03
CA VAL A 8 16.57 -8.85 -1.98
C VAL A 8 15.21 -8.70 -2.65
N TYR A 9 14.34 -9.69 -2.49
CA TYR A 9 12.97 -9.61 -2.95
C TYR A 9 12.17 -8.70 -2.01
N LYS A 10 11.49 -7.70 -2.57
CA LYS A 10 10.55 -6.83 -1.88
C LYS A 10 9.13 -7.29 -2.18
N PHE A 11 8.29 -7.38 -1.16
CA PHE A 11 6.89 -7.82 -1.27
C PHE A 11 5.97 -6.68 -0.88
N ALA A 12 5.16 -6.20 -1.83
CA ALA A 12 4.06 -5.29 -1.54
C ALA A 12 2.79 -6.12 -1.28
N LEU A 13 2.17 -5.92 -0.13
CA LEU A 13 0.95 -6.59 0.30
C LEU A 13 -0.18 -5.57 0.39
N ALA A 14 -1.40 -5.99 0.10
CA ALA A 14 -2.59 -5.18 0.34
C ALA A 14 -3.06 -5.37 1.80
N SER A 15 -3.42 -4.29 2.52
CA SER A 15 -3.92 -4.40 3.89
C SER A 15 -5.30 -5.08 4.00
N ARG A 16 -6.02 -5.15 2.86
CA ARG A 16 -7.40 -5.62 2.63
C ARG A 16 -8.47 -4.55 2.94
N ASN A 17 -9.72 -4.89 2.62
CA ASN A 17 -10.83 -3.96 2.46
C ASN A 17 -11.99 -4.22 3.46
N GLU A 18 -11.70 -4.46 4.74
CA GLU A 18 -12.72 -4.79 5.75
C GLU A 18 -12.84 -3.76 6.90
N SER A 19 -12.22 -2.58 6.77
CA SER A 19 -12.23 -1.51 7.78
C SER A 19 -11.83 -2.01 9.18
N THR A 20 -10.82 -2.88 9.25
CA THR A 20 -10.40 -3.52 10.51
C THR A 20 -8.89 -3.47 10.68
N ASN A 21 -8.39 -3.90 11.83
CA ASN A 21 -6.96 -3.94 12.09
C ASN A 21 -6.29 -5.04 11.25
N ALA A 22 -5.32 -4.65 10.41
CA ALA A 22 -4.57 -5.50 9.50
C ALA A 22 -3.76 -6.60 10.21
N ALA A 23 -3.40 -6.41 11.49
CA ALA A 23 -2.75 -7.43 12.31
C ALA A 23 -3.58 -8.72 12.45
N ASN A 24 -4.90 -8.62 12.26
CA ASN A 24 -5.84 -9.74 12.36
C ASN A 24 -6.18 -10.37 11.00
N ARG A 25 -5.39 -10.10 9.95
CA ARG A 25 -5.70 -10.51 8.59
C ARG A 25 -4.48 -11.02 7.86
N SER A 26 -4.59 -12.19 7.24
CA SER A 26 -3.53 -12.72 6.37
C SER A 26 -3.79 -12.39 4.89
N PRO A 27 -2.76 -12.07 4.08
CA PRO A 27 -1.35 -11.97 4.45
C PRO A 27 -0.95 -10.61 5.06
N ALA A 28 -1.87 -9.67 5.23
CA ALA A 28 -1.59 -8.31 5.71
C ALA A 28 -0.83 -8.22 7.05
N SER A 29 -0.99 -9.21 7.93
CA SER A 29 -0.29 -9.31 9.22
C SER A 29 1.16 -9.75 9.12
N ALA A 30 1.63 -10.14 7.93
CA ALA A 30 3.03 -10.45 7.72
C ALA A 30 3.87 -9.19 7.89
N ASN A 31 4.92 -9.27 8.71
CA ASN A 31 5.84 -8.17 8.98
C ASN A 31 7.27 -8.71 8.95
N GLY A 32 8.21 -7.95 8.39
CA GLY A 32 9.60 -8.35 8.29
C GLY A 32 10.40 -7.51 7.31
N PRO A 33 11.72 -7.71 7.25
CA PRO A 33 12.56 -6.97 6.32
C PRO A 33 12.13 -7.27 4.88
N ASN A 34 11.74 -6.21 4.16
CA ASN A 34 11.26 -6.21 2.76
C ASN A 34 9.80 -6.66 2.54
N ILE A 35 8.99 -6.74 3.58
CA ILE A 35 7.53 -6.85 3.46
C ILE A 35 6.94 -5.45 3.69
N TYR A 36 6.08 -5.01 2.78
CA TYR A 36 5.47 -3.69 2.82
C TYR A 36 3.95 -3.86 2.69
N THR A 37 3.23 -3.71 3.80
CA THR A 37 1.76 -3.75 3.82
C THR A 37 1.20 -2.37 3.55
N ILE A 38 0.31 -2.28 2.57
CA ILE A 38 -0.12 -1.01 1.97
C ILE A 38 -1.61 -0.78 2.23
N SER A 39 -1.93 0.29 2.95
CA SER A 39 -3.29 0.83 3.09
C SER A 39 -3.68 1.70 1.90
N ALA A 40 -4.97 2.04 1.79
CA ALA A 40 -5.51 2.79 0.66
C ALA A 40 -5.99 4.18 1.07
N MET A 41 -5.73 5.14 0.18
CA MET A 41 -6.31 6.49 0.23
C MET A 41 -7.00 6.87 -1.09
N SER A 42 -7.83 7.90 -0.98
CA SER A 42 -8.47 8.59 -2.09
C SER A 42 -7.79 9.93 -2.38
N GLN A 43 -8.27 10.63 -3.40
CA GLN A 43 -7.78 11.96 -3.75
C GLN A 43 -7.81 12.92 -2.53
N GLY A 44 -6.78 13.77 -2.43
CA GLY A 44 -6.63 14.69 -1.30
C GLY A 44 -6.12 14.01 -0.03
N ASP A 45 -5.38 12.91 -0.20
CA ASP A 45 -4.76 12.15 0.88
C ASP A 45 -5.77 11.65 1.92
N ASN A 46 -7.03 11.42 1.52
CA ASN A 46 -8.09 11.05 2.45
C ASN A 46 -8.18 9.53 2.58
N TRP A 47 -8.21 9.01 3.81
CA TRP A 47 -8.34 7.59 4.11
C TRP A 47 -9.48 6.92 3.32
N ALA A 48 -9.19 5.78 2.70
CA ALA A 48 -10.23 4.99 2.07
C ALA A 48 -11.01 4.23 3.15
N SER A 49 -12.30 4.53 3.33
CA SER A 49 -13.11 3.99 4.43
C SER A 49 -13.10 2.46 4.56
N PHE A 50 -12.87 1.73 3.46
CA PHE A 50 -12.76 0.28 3.44
C PHE A 50 -11.39 -0.26 3.87
N SER A 51 -10.34 0.56 3.83
CA SER A 51 -8.96 0.12 4.07
C SER A 51 -8.81 -0.41 5.49
N ASN A 52 -8.07 -1.50 5.64
CA ASN A 52 -7.60 -1.93 6.94
C ASN A 52 -6.46 -1.02 7.41
N PHE A 53 -6.44 -0.80 8.72
CA PHE A 53 -5.55 0.10 9.46
C PHE A 53 -4.65 -0.68 10.42
N GLY A 54 -3.83 0.01 11.21
CA GLY A 54 -2.94 -0.58 12.20
C GLY A 54 -1.51 -0.67 11.69
N ASN A 55 -0.62 0.09 12.32
CA ASN A 55 0.79 0.20 12.01
C ASN A 55 1.65 -0.08 13.27
N PRO A 56 2.20 -1.31 13.41
CA PRO A 56 2.23 -2.41 12.43
C PRO A 56 0.88 -3.16 12.31
N PRO A 57 0.62 -3.86 11.17
CA PRO A 57 1.59 -4.18 10.12
C PRO A 57 1.64 -3.21 8.94
N VAL A 58 0.73 -2.23 8.84
CA VAL A 58 0.75 -1.28 7.72
C VAL A 58 2.02 -0.44 7.76
N ASP A 59 2.70 -0.33 6.62
CA ASP A 59 3.95 0.41 6.46
C ASP A 59 3.72 1.76 5.75
N TYR A 60 2.86 1.77 4.72
CA TYR A 60 2.57 2.96 3.92
C TYR A 60 1.13 2.99 3.42
N CYS A 61 0.65 4.17 3.05
CA CYS A 61 -0.63 4.41 2.39
C CYS A 61 -0.42 4.86 0.94
N GLU A 62 -1.20 4.32 0.01
CA GLU A 62 -1.10 4.63 -1.41
C GLU A 62 -2.47 4.84 -2.08
N PRO A 63 -2.53 5.46 -3.28
CA PRO A 63 -3.78 5.64 -4.02
C PRO A 63 -4.50 4.31 -4.31
N GLY A 64 -5.67 4.13 -3.71
CA GLY A 64 -6.48 2.91 -3.83
C GLY A 64 -7.95 3.14 -4.16
N VAL A 65 -8.41 4.39 -4.29
CA VAL A 65 -9.81 4.72 -4.63
C VAL A 65 -9.91 5.27 -6.04
N ALA A 66 -10.87 4.76 -6.81
CA ALA A 66 -11.17 5.18 -8.18
C ALA A 66 -9.94 5.13 -9.11
N ILE A 67 -9.17 4.03 -9.01
CA ILE A 67 -7.96 3.83 -9.80
C ILE A 67 -8.32 3.20 -11.15
N LYS A 68 -8.02 3.92 -12.23
CA LYS A 68 -8.19 3.45 -13.61
C LYS A 68 -7.00 2.58 -14.01
N SER A 69 -7.26 1.34 -14.42
CA SER A 69 -6.21 0.41 -14.87
C SER A 69 -6.67 -0.45 -16.04
N THR A 70 -5.74 -1.13 -16.70
CA THR A 70 -6.01 -2.10 -17.76
C THR A 70 -6.82 -3.26 -17.22
N TRP A 71 -7.71 -3.82 -18.05
CA TRP A 71 -8.59 -4.91 -17.62
C TRP A 71 -8.44 -6.17 -18.46
N LYS A 72 -8.79 -7.31 -17.86
CA LYS A 72 -8.79 -8.60 -18.57
C LYS A 72 -9.81 -8.57 -19.70
N GLY A 73 -9.41 -9.04 -20.87
CA GLY A 73 -10.22 -8.97 -22.09
C GLY A 73 -10.03 -7.67 -22.88
N GLY A 74 -9.14 -6.78 -22.44
CA GLY A 74 -8.87 -5.49 -23.08
C GLY A 74 -9.58 -4.32 -22.40
N GLY A 75 -9.21 -3.11 -22.82
CA GLY A 75 -9.79 -1.87 -22.30
C GLY A 75 -9.32 -1.50 -20.90
N TYR A 76 -10.11 -0.63 -20.26
CA TYR A 76 -9.82 -0.07 -18.94
C TYR A 76 -11.01 -0.24 -18.01
N ASN A 77 -10.74 -0.41 -16.73
CA ASN A 77 -11.73 -0.40 -15.66
C ASN A 77 -11.26 0.52 -14.54
N THR A 78 -12.20 1.14 -13.83
CA THR A 78 -11.91 2.00 -12.67
C THR A 78 -12.49 1.34 -11.44
N ILE A 79 -11.63 0.92 -10.53
CA ILE A 79 -12.03 0.20 -9.31
C ILE A 79 -11.30 0.73 -8.10
N SER A 80 -11.78 0.33 -6.92
CA SER A 80 -11.22 0.73 -5.63
C SER A 80 -10.84 -0.50 -4.81
N GLY A 81 -9.75 -0.40 -4.07
CA GLY A 81 -9.28 -1.41 -3.12
C GLY A 81 -7.81 -1.21 -2.75
N THR A 82 -7.39 -1.79 -1.64
CA THR A 82 -5.96 -1.88 -1.27
C THR A 82 -5.17 -2.72 -2.28
N SER A 83 -5.82 -3.57 -3.07
CA SER A 83 -5.24 -4.24 -4.23
C SER A 83 -4.86 -3.27 -5.37
N MET A 84 -5.41 -2.05 -5.39
CA MET A 84 -5.02 -0.97 -6.31
C MET A 84 -3.94 -0.07 -5.68
N ALA A 85 -3.91 0.05 -4.35
CA ALA A 85 -2.86 0.75 -3.62
C ALA A 85 -1.51 0.00 -3.67
N SER A 86 -1.53 -1.31 -3.39
CA SER A 86 -0.34 -2.17 -3.38
C SER A 86 0.55 -2.08 -4.65
N PRO A 87 0.03 -2.09 -5.90
CA PRO A 87 0.87 -1.93 -7.08
C PRO A 87 1.48 -0.52 -7.25
N HIS A 88 0.94 0.54 -6.64
CA HIS A 88 1.60 1.86 -6.61
C HIS A 88 2.88 1.80 -5.76
N ALA A 89 2.80 1.25 -4.54
CA ALA A 89 3.98 1.02 -3.69
C ALA A 89 5.01 0.11 -4.38
N ALA A 90 4.56 -0.96 -5.05
CA ALA A 90 5.46 -1.82 -5.82
C ALA A 90 6.22 -1.06 -6.92
N GLY A 91 5.56 -0.10 -7.58
CA GLY A 91 6.19 0.80 -8.55
C GLY A 91 7.26 1.70 -7.92
N ILE A 92 6.97 2.29 -6.75
CA ILE A 92 7.95 3.10 -6.01
C ILE A 92 9.14 2.24 -5.57
N LEU A 93 8.90 1.04 -5.03
CA LEU A 93 9.94 0.11 -4.59
C LEU A 93 10.83 -0.40 -5.74
N LEU A 94 10.31 -0.39 -6.98
CA LEU A 94 11.09 -0.68 -8.19
C LEU A 94 12.06 0.45 -8.54
N LEU A 95 11.68 1.70 -8.25
CA LEU A 95 12.52 2.88 -8.47
C LEU A 95 13.57 3.05 -7.36
N GLY A 96 13.25 2.62 -6.13
CA GLY A 96 14.15 2.80 -4.99
C GLY A 96 13.58 2.33 -3.66
N ASN A 97 13.97 3.05 -2.60
CA ASN A 97 13.37 2.88 -1.28
C ASN A 97 12.23 3.89 -1.15
N ILE A 98 11.12 3.50 -0.51
CA ILE A 98 10.04 4.43 -0.21
C ILE A 98 10.56 5.46 0.81
N ALA A 99 10.35 6.74 0.52
CA ALA A 99 10.49 7.86 1.44
C ALA A 99 9.11 8.29 1.97
N ASN A 100 9.10 8.99 3.11
CA ASN A 100 7.86 9.55 3.68
C ASN A 100 7.50 10.86 2.98
N GLY A 101 6.32 10.90 2.35
CA GLY A 101 5.78 12.06 1.64
C GLY A 101 4.72 12.84 2.42
N GLY A 102 4.55 12.59 3.72
CA GLY A 102 3.45 13.08 4.54
C GLY A 102 2.59 11.94 5.09
N ASN A 103 1.47 12.28 5.71
CA ASN A 103 0.56 11.31 6.32
C ASN A 103 -0.84 11.41 5.70
N VAL A 104 -1.52 10.28 5.66
CA VAL A 104 -2.93 10.21 5.23
C VAL A 104 -3.84 10.92 6.24
N ASN A 105 -4.83 11.63 5.74
CA ASN A 105 -5.87 12.30 6.51
C ASN A 105 -6.98 11.32 6.90
N GLY A 106 -7.40 11.34 8.17
CA GLY A 106 -8.58 10.60 8.61
C GLY A 106 -8.37 9.10 8.82
N ASP A 107 -7.13 8.67 9.07
CA ASP A 107 -6.83 7.31 9.52
C ASP A 107 -7.59 7.00 10.84
N PRO A 108 -8.39 5.93 10.90
CA PRO A 108 -9.29 5.66 12.03
C PRO A 108 -8.61 5.26 13.34
N ASP A 109 -7.34 4.84 13.34
CA ASP A 109 -6.70 4.32 14.55
C ASP A 109 -5.92 5.36 15.37
N GLY A 110 -5.87 6.60 14.89
CA GLY A 110 -5.20 7.72 15.56
C GLY A 110 -3.68 7.76 15.35
N ASN A 111 -3.10 6.79 14.63
CA ASN A 111 -1.72 6.81 14.20
C ASN A 111 -1.66 6.82 12.67
N ALA A 112 -1.62 8.01 12.07
CA ALA A 112 -1.76 8.14 10.63
C ALA A 112 -0.65 7.42 9.84
N ASP A 113 -1.06 6.56 8.91
CA ASP A 113 -0.16 5.93 7.95
C ASP A 113 0.59 6.95 7.08
N SER A 114 1.88 6.70 6.86
CA SER A 114 2.74 7.53 6.00
C SER A 114 2.47 7.27 4.51
N ILE A 115 2.44 8.32 3.69
CA ILE A 115 2.31 8.21 2.25
C ILE A 115 3.68 7.92 1.64
N GLY A 116 3.76 6.90 0.79
CA GLY A 116 4.99 6.52 0.12
C GLY A 116 5.31 7.38 -1.09
N VAL A 117 6.56 7.83 -1.21
CA VAL A 117 7.09 8.52 -2.39
C VAL A 117 8.50 8.00 -2.74
N ASN A 118 9.01 8.32 -3.94
CA ASN A 118 10.37 7.97 -4.38
C ASN A 118 11.36 9.13 -4.20
#